data_AF-A0A9P1E5K8-F1
#
_entry.id   AF-A0A9P1E5K8-F1
#
_cell.length_a   1.000
_cell.length_b   1.000
_cell.length_c   1.000
_cell.angle_alpha   90.00
_cell.angle_beta   90.00
_cell.angle_gamma   90.00
#
_symmetry.space_group_name_H-M   'P 1'
#
loop_
_entity.id
_entity.type
_entity.pdbx_description
1 polymer ?
#
loop_
_entity_poly.entity_id
_entity_poly.type
_entity_poly.pdbx_seq_one_letter_code
_entity_poly.pdbx_strand_id
1 'polypeptide(L)'
;MKKSIDLWRSEASLLKMVQPYNILMSSPHISASGILGVVLSAYQGENSASSKSEDESLPFRKFSLRTQGENSALSADLFASFSLSAQHGNFQRLFLDLSKFDARFDIPSGSKFISGLTSVAHHLYKSQVPSTEAIPAICPNAMVSFQQQIAGPFSLRVDSEIAIDVKDFRPRVKNPVFALEYALKVLGSAKAVAWYSPNQEELMLELRFFDS
;
A
#
# COMPACT_ATOMS: atom_id res chain seq x y z
N MET A 1 -15.14 1.91 3.11
CA MET A 1 -15.65 1.88 1.72
C MET A 1 -14.51 1.57 0.77
N LYS A 2 -14.61 0.51 -0.02
CA LYS A 2 -13.65 0.17 -1.08
C LYS A 2 -14.28 0.44 -2.43
N LYS A 3 -13.56 1.11 -3.33
CA LYS A 3 -13.99 1.35 -4.71
C LYS A 3 -12.84 0.97 -5.64
N SER A 4 -13.12 0.13 -6.62
CA SER A 4 -12.18 -0.22 -7.70
C SER A 4 -12.79 0.20 -9.02
N ILE A 5 -11.95 0.72 -9.91
CA ILE A 5 -12.32 1.15 -11.24
C ILE A 5 -11.29 0.55 -12.20
N ASP A 6 -11.77 -0.22 -13.16
CA ASP A 6 -10.96 -0.66 -14.29
C ASP A 6 -10.91 0.51 -15.28
N LEU A 7 -9.71 1.09 -15.43
CA LEU A 7 -9.48 2.22 -16.33
C LEU A 7 -9.40 1.72 -17.77
N TRP A 8 -8.81 0.54 -17.97
CA TRP A 8 -8.70 -0.10 -19.27
C TRP A 8 -8.53 -1.61 -19.11
N ARG A 9 -9.09 -2.38 -20.03
CA ARG A 9 -8.83 -3.81 -20.16
C ARG A 9 -8.76 -4.17 -21.63
N SER A 10 -7.78 -4.96 -22.01
CA SER A 10 -7.69 -5.44 -23.38
C SER A 10 -8.77 -6.49 -23.65
N GLU A 11 -9.55 -6.28 -24.70
CA GLU A 11 -10.44 -7.29 -25.29
C GLU A 11 -9.73 -8.12 -26.38
N ALA A 12 -8.40 -7.95 -26.54
CA ALA A 12 -7.65 -8.63 -27.58
C ALA A 12 -7.77 -10.15 -27.43
N SER A 13 -8.14 -10.82 -28.53
CA SER A 13 -8.26 -12.27 -28.54
C SER A 13 -6.93 -12.93 -28.15
N LEU A 14 -6.97 -13.79 -27.14
CA LEU A 14 -5.88 -14.69 -26.77
C LEU A 14 -5.36 -15.45 -27.99
N LEU A 15 -4.07 -15.78 -28.01
CA LEU A 15 -3.50 -16.61 -29.09
C LEU A 15 -4.29 -17.92 -29.20
N LYS A 16 -4.85 -18.18 -30.38
CA LYS A 16 -5.65 -19.39 -30.64
C LYS A 16 -4.82 -20.62 -30.29
N MET A 17 -5.42 -21.53 -29.52
CA MET A 17 -4.84 -22.81 -29.08
C MET A 17 -3.66 -22.74 -28.08
N VAL A 18 -3.32 -21.56 -27.53
CA VAL A 18 -2.31 -21.44 -26.46
C VAL A 18 -2.98 -20.99 -25.17
N GLN A 19 -3.12 -21.91 -24.20
CA GLN A 19 -3.61 -21.56 -22.87
C GLN A 19 -2.55 -20.73 -22.11
N PRO A 20 -2.93 -19.60 -21.48
CA PRO A 20 -2.03 -18.81 -20.65
C PRO A 20 -1.47 -19.65 -19.50
N TYR A 21 -0.30 -19.28 -18.99
CA TYR A 21 0.30 -19.94 -17.83
C TYR A 21 -0.51 -19.70 -16.55
N ASN A 22 -1.25 -18.59 -16.48
CA ASN A 22 -2.21 -18.29 -15.43
C ASN A 22 -3.41 -17.54 -16.02
N ILE A 23 -4.62 -18.05 -15.79
CA ILE A 23 -5.86 -17.48 -16.35
C ILE A 23 -6.16 -16.08 -15.78
N LEU A 24 -5.83 -15.83 -14.50
CA LEU A 24 -6.06 -14.51 -13.86
C LEU A 24 -5.20 -13.40 -14.47
N MET A 25 -4.07 -13.75 -15.09
CA MET A 25 -3.15 -12.80 -15.73
C MET A 25 -3.28 -12.79 -17.26
N SER A 26 -4.35 -13.39 -17.79
CA SER A 26 -4.56 -13.51 -19.24
C SER A 26 -5.00 -12.23 -19.92
N SER A 27 -5.54 -11.26 -19.16
CA SER A 27 -6.04 -9.99 -19.68
C SER A 27 -5.19 -8.80 -19.21
N PRO A 28 -4.48 -8.12 -20.12
CA PRO A 28 -3.84 -6.85 -19.84
C PRO A 28 -4.88 -5.85 -19.37
N HIS A 29 -4.58 -5.13 -18.30
CA HIS A 29 -5.51 -4.18 -17.72
C HIS A 29 -4.76 -3.09 -16.98
N ILE A 30 -5.44 -1.97 -16.83
CA ILE A 30 -5.04 -0.87 -15.96
C ILE A 30 -6.22 -0.65 -15.02
N SER A 31 -5.97 -0.72 -13.72
CA SER A 31 -7.01 -0.51 -12.72
C SER A 31 -6.52 0.41 -11.60
N ALA A 32 -7.43 1.18 -11.06
CA ALA A 32 -7.20 2.01 -9.88
C ALA A 32 -8.19 1.61 -8.79
N SER A 33 -7.73 1.49 -7.55
CA SER A 33 -8.62 1.21 -6.43
C SER A 33 -8.27 2.04 -5.20
N GLY A 34 -9.30 2.45 -4.48
CA GLY A 34 -9.20 3.26 -3.28
C GLY A 34 -10.00 2.66 -2.13
N ILE A 35 -9.49 2.81 -0.92
CA ILE A 35 -10.14 2.44 0.33
C ILE A 35 -10.13 3.66 1.23
N LEU A 36 -11.28 3.96 1.83
CA LEU A 36 -11.41 4.92 2.91
C LEU A 36 -12.08 4.22 4.10
N GLY A 37 -11.51 4.34 5.28
CA GLY A 37 -12.02 3.71 6.49
C GLY A 37 -11.86 4.57 7.73
N VAL A 38 -12.55 4.16 8.80
CA VAL A 38 -12.51 4.78 10.13
C VAL A 38 -12.04 3.74 11.12
N VAL A 39 -11.14 4.12 12.03
CA VAL A 39 -10.72 3.33 13.18
C VAL A 39 -11.28 3.99 14.44
N LEU A 40 -11.97 3.22 15.26
CA LEU A 40 -12.43 3.62 16.59
C LEU A 40 -11.59 2.87 17.64
N SER A 41 -11.05 3.60 18.61
CA SER A 41 -10.31 3.02 19.73
C SER A 41 -10.93 3.51 21.03
N ALA A 42 -11.40 2.58 21.86
CA ALA A 42 -11.85 2.86 23.21
C ALA A 42 -10.81 2.36 24.21
N TYR A 43 -10.53 3.18 25.22
CA TYR A 43 -9.68 2.86 26.35
C TYR A 43 -10.55 2.97 27.60
N GLN A 44 -10.43 2.01 28.51
CA GLN A 44 -11.05 2.04 29.83
C GLN A 44 -9.97 1.64 30.82
N GLY A 45 -9.61 2.55 31.74
CA GLY A 45 -8.51 2.27 32.68
C GLY A 45 -8.68 2.98 34.01
N GLU A 46 -8.80 2.22 35.09
CA GLU A 46 -8.61 2.75 36.45
C GLU A 46 -7.13 3.11 36.64
N ASN A 47 -6.80 4.41 36.56
CA ASN A 47 -6.10 5.13 37.63
C ASN A 47 -5.59 6.50 37.17
N SER A 48 -5.84 7.46 38.05
CA SER A 48 -5.28 8.80 38.07
C SER A 48 -3.76 8.78 38.15
N ALA A 49 -3.08 9.15 37.07
CA ALA A 49 -1.82 9.87 37.15
C ALA A 49 -1.73 10.81 35.96
N SER A 50 -1.78 12.10 36.28
CA SER A 50 -1.58 13.23 35.39
C SER A 50 -0.51 12.97 34.31
N SER A 51 -0.93 12.97 33.05
CA SER A 51 -0.13 13.53 31.96
C SER A 51 -0.94 14.64 31.31
N LYS A 52 -0.86 15.82 31.93
CA LYS A 52 -0.91 17.07 31.17
C LYS A 52 0.28 17.02 30.21
N SER A 53 0.08 16.63 28.96
CA SER A 53 0.90 17.18 27.89
C SER A 53 0.19 18.43 27.42
N GLU A 54 0.67 19.57 27.93
CA GLU A 54 0.57 20.84 27.21
C GLU A 54 1.04 20.59 25.78
N ASP A 55 0.15 20.83 24.81
CA ASP A 55 0.61 21.23 23.49
C ASP A 55 -0.48 22.15 22.91
N GLU A 56 -0.31 23.43 23.19
CA GLU A 56 -1.03 24.52 22.56
C GLU A 56 -0.57 24.66 21.12
N SER A 57 -1.11 23.88 20.18
CA SER A 57 -1.17 24.31 18.76
C SER A 57 -2.13 23.47 17.90
N LEU A 58 -3.16 24.17 17.37
CA LEU A 58 -3.93 23.88 16.14
C LEU A 58 -5.01 22.77 16.15
N PRO A 59 -6.08 22.91 15.32
CA PRO A 59 -7.46 22.61 15.73
C PRO A 59 -7.98 21.21 15.38
N PHE A 60 -7.15 20.27 14.90
CA PHE A 60 -7.63 18.96 14.45
C PHE A 60 -7.02 17.80 15.26
N ARG A 61 -7.43 17.73 16.53
CA ARG A 61 -7.15 16.59 17.40
C ARG A 61 -8.03 15.41 16.98
N LYS A 62 -7.44 14.20 16.93
CA LYS A 62 -8.15 12.90 16.94
C LYS A 62 -9.44 13.04 17.76
N PHE A 63 -10.62 12.75 17.18
CA PHE A 63 -11.89 12.99 17.87
C PHE A 63 -11.94 12.12 19.13
N SER A 64 -11.56 12.70 20.27
CA SER A 64 -11.47 11.99 21.54
C SER A 64 -12.61 12.44 22.44
N LEU A 65 -13.58 11.56 22.66
CA LEU A 65 -14.65 11.79 23.62
C LEU A 65 -14.18 11.21 24.96
N ARG A 66 -13.84 12.10 25.90
CA ARG A 66 -13.54 11.74 27.29
C ARG A 66 -14.78 12.03 28.12
N THR A 67 -15.36 11.01 28.74
CA THR A 67 -16.46 11.20 29.69
C THR A 67 -15.90 11.48 31.07
N GLN A 68 -16.21 12.65 31.62
CA GLN A 68 -15.75 13.13 32.93
C GLN A 68 -16.54 12.43 34.04
N GLY A 69 -16.24 11.17 34.33
CA GLY A 69 -16.90 10.41 35.39
C GLY A 69 -16.36 8.99 35.56
N GLU A 70 -15.92 8.40 34.45
CA GLU A 70 -15.26 7.09 34.39
C GLU A 70 -14.04 7.28 33.48
N ASN A 71 -12.90 6.68 33.81
CA ASN A 71 -11.64 6.84 33.08
C ASN A 71 -11.67 6.13 31.71
N SER A 72 -12.63 6.49 30.88
CA SER A 72 -12.82 5.99 29.53
C SER A 72 -12.52 7.09 28.52
N ALA A 73 -11.78 6.72 27.47
CA ALA A 73 -11.46 7.59 26.36
C ALA A 73 -11.82 6.87 25.07
N LEU A 74 -12.78 7.40 24.33
CA LEU A 74 -13.09 6.96 22.98
C LEU A 74 -12.34 7.88 22.00
N SER A 75 -11.71 7.32 20.98
CA SER A 75 -10.99 8.08 19.97
C SER A 75 -11.30 7.55 18.57
N ALA A 76 -11.46 8.44 17.59
CA ALA A 76 -11.72 8.08 16.20
C ALA A 76 -10.65 8.69 15.27
N ASP A 77 -10.24 7.93 14.26
CA ASP A 77 -9.32 8.38 13.21
C ASP A 77 -9.72 7.81 11.84
N LEU A 78 -9.31 8.48 10.77
CA LEU A 78 -9.53 8.04 9.40
C LEU A 78 -8.27 7.39 8.84
N PHE A 79 -8.42 6.45 7.92
CA PHE A 79 -7.31 5.96 7.09
C PHE A 79 -7.76 5.86 5.64
N ALA A 80 -6.81 6.05 4.72
CA ALA A 80 -7.06 5.93 3.30
C ALA A 80 -5.93 5.18 2.61
N SER A 81 -6.28 4.42 1.57
CA SER A 81 -5.33 3.69 0.74
C SER A 81 -5.72 3.86 -0.72
N PHE A 82 -4.75 4.16 -1.58
CA PHE A 82 -4.94 4.25 -3.02
C PHE A 82 -3.98 3.27 -3.69
N SER A 83 -4.41 2.64 -4.76
CA SER A 83 -3.61 1.70 -5.53
C SER A 83 -3.85 1.88 -7.01
N LEU A 84 -2.79 1.76 -7.79
CA LEU A 84 -2.79 1.77 -9.23
C LEU A 84 -2.05 0.53 -9.69
N SER A 85 -2.66 -0.23 -10.59
CA SER A 85 -2.05 -1.41 -11.20
C SER A 85 -2.11 -1.28 -12.71
N ALA A 86 -1.03 -1.67 -13.37
CA ALA A 86 -0.91 -1.74 -14.80
C ALA A 86 -0.26 -3.07 -15.16
N GLN A 87 -0.95 -3.87 -15.97
CA GLN A 87 -0.46 -5.11 -16.50
C GLN A 87 -0.38 -5.03 -18.02
N HIS A 88 0.79 -5.37 -18.55
CA HIS A 88 1.05 -5.57 -19.95
C HIS A 88 1.22 -7.06 -20.27
N GLY A 89 0.59 -7.47 -21.37
CA GLY A 89 0.63 -8.81 -21.94
C GLY A 89 -0.21 -9.88 -21.22
N ASN A 90 -0.30 -11.04 -21.87
CA ASN A 90 -1.33 -12.04 -21.64
C ASN A 90 -0.79 -13.31 -20.97
N PHE A 91 0.51 -13.33 -20.65
CA PHE A 91 1.21 -14.45 -20.00
C PHE A 91 1.03 -15.80 -20.74
N GLN A 92 1.17 -15.78 -22.05
CA GLN A 92 1.06 -16.91 -22.98
C GLN A 92 2.39 -17.23 -23.68
N ARG A 93 3.19 -16.21 -23.99
CA ARG A 93 4.45 -16.39 -24.73
C ARG A 93 5.55 -16.91 -23.82
N LEU A 94 6.57 -17.50 -24.45
CA LEU A 94 7.68 -18.14 -23.75
C LEU A 94 8.59 -17.15 -23.02
N PHE A 95 8.70 -15.89 -23.44
CA PHE A 95 9.64 -14.93 -22.83
C PHE A 95 9.03 -13.54 -22.80
N LEU A 96 9.25 -12.82 -21.69
CA LEU A 96 8.93 -11.39 -21.52
C LEU A 96 7.50 -10.99 -21.94
N ASP A 97 6.52 -11.89 -21.80
CA ASP A 97 5.13 -11.59 -22.18
C ASP A 97 4.42 -10.77 -21.10
N LEU A 98 4.65 -11.11 -19.83
CA LEU A 98 4.01 -10.44 -18.70
C LEU A 98 4.94 -9.41 -18.07
N SER A 99 4.48 -8.17 -18.01
CA SER A 99 5.05 -7.11 -17.17
C SER A 99 3.91 -6.48 -16.36
N LYS A 100 4.02 -6.48 -15.04
CA LYS A 100 3.01 -5.92 -14.15
C LYS A 100 3.67 -4.94 -13.19
N PHE A 101 3.04 -3.81 -13.01
CA PHE A 101 3.44 -2.77 -12.09
C PHE A 101 2.27 -2.44 -11.18
N ASP A 102 2.48 -2.46 -9.88
CA ASP A 102 1.51 -2.03 -8.88
C ASP A 102 2.14 -0.97 -7.98
N ALA A 103 1.45 0.15 -7.79
CA ALA A 103 1.81 1.18 -6.84
C ALA A 103 0.67 1.37 -5.85
N ARG A 104 1.00 1.45 -4.56
CA ARG A 104 0.04 1.66 -3.47
C ARG A 104 0.52 2.79 -2.58
N PHE A 105 -0.39 3.65 -2.16
CA PHE A 105 -0.16 4.77 -1.26
C PHE A 105 -1.10 4.64 -0.07
N ASP A 106 -0.53 4.56 1.13
CA ASP A 106 -1.28 4.40 2.37
C ASP A 106 -1.12 5.64 3.25
N ILE A 107 -2.26 6.17 3.71
CA ILE A 107 -2.39 7.24 4.71
C ILE A 107 -2.94 6.58 5.99
N PRO A 108 -2.08 6.28 6.98
CA PRO A 108 -2.48 5.51 8.15
C PRO A 108 -3.33 6.31 9.15
N SER A 109 -3.24 7.64 9.14
CA SER A 109 -3.93 8.52 10.10
C SER A 109 -4.34 9.83 9.42
N GLY A 110 -5.64 10.01 9.22
CA GLY A 110 -6.22 11.18 8.60
C GLY A 110 -6.09 12.43 9.48
N SER A 111 -6.23 12.28 10.80
CA SER A 111 -6.03 13.40 11.73
C SER A 111 -4.59 13.93 11.70
N LYS A 112 -3.57 13.06 11.67
CA LYS A 112 -2.16 13.46 11.50
C LYS A 112 -1.89 14.07 10.13
N PHE A 113 -2.48 13.49 9.09
CA PHE A 113 -2.33 14.01 7.73
C PHE A 113 -2.91 15.42 7.57
N ILE A 114 -4.12 15.67 8.05
CA ILE A 114 -4.79 16.98 7.97
C ILE A 114 -4.07 18.02 8.84
N SER A 115 -3.69 17.65 10.07
CA SER A 115 -2.92 18.54 10.96
C SER A 115 -1.55 18.89 10.37
N GLY A 116 -0.84 17.91 9.79
CA GLY A 116 0.39 18.15 9.03
C GLY A 116 0.15 19.11 7.87
N LEU A 117 -0.87 18.87 7.04
CA LEU A 117 -1.17 19.69 5.87
C LEU A 117 -1.51 21.14 6.25
N THR A 118 -2.33 21.33 7.28
CA THR A 118 -2.67 22.68 7.79
C THR A 118 -1.46 23.40 8.36
N SER A 119 -0.58 22.69 9.08
CA SER A 119 0.68 23.26 9.56
C SER A 119 1.57 23.71 8.39
N VAL A 120 1.79 22.85 7.39
CA VAL A 120 2.61 23.20 6.21
C VAL A 120 2.00 24.36 5.42
N ALA A 121 0.69 24.35 5.17
CA ALA A 121 0.01 25.44 4.47
C ALA A 121 0.13 26.77 5.22
N HIS A 122 -0.01 26.75 6.55
CA HIS A 122 0.14 27.94 7.38
C HIS A 122 1.58 28.47 7.38
N HIS A 123 2.60 27.60 7.47
CA HIS A 123 4.01 28.01 7.38
C HIS A 123 4.34 28.58 5.99
N LEU A 124 3.87 27.96 4.91
CA LEU A 124 4.06 28.46 3.54
C LEU A 124 3.37 29.81 3.33
N TYR A 125 2.14 29.99 3.84
CA TYR A 125 1.43 31.28 3.78
C TYR A 125 2.21 32.38 4.52
N LYS A 126 2.86 32.04 5.64
CA LYS A 126 3.72 32.95 6.40
C LYS A 126 5.15 33.06 5.86
N SER A 127 5.46 32.46 4.70
CA SER A 127 6.81 32.41 4.12
C SER A 127 7.88 31.85 5.08
N GLN A 128 7.48 30.93 5.96
CA GLN A 128 8.37 30.23 6.89
C GLN A 128 8.70 28.84 6.36
N VAL A 129 9.90 28.35 6.70
CA VAL A 129 10.32 26.99 6.39
C VAL A 129 9.39 26.02 7.13
N PRO A 130 8.74 25.07 6.42
CA PRO A 130 7.87 24.08 7.05
C PRO A 130 8.63 23.25 8.09
N SER A 131 7.97 22.88 9.19
CA SER A 131 8.60 22.10 10.26
C SER A 131 8.96 20.69 9.78
N THR A 132 10.11 20.19 10.23
CA THR A 132 10.61 18.84 9.90
C THR A 132 9.71 17.70 10.42
N GLU A 133 8.74 18.02 11.28
CA GLU A 133 7.78 17.07 11.85
C GLU A 133 6.45 17.04 11.08
N ALA A 134 6.06 18.15 10.44
CA ALA A 134 4.81 18.23 9.67
C ALA A 134 4.93 17.56 8.29
N ILE A 135 6.11 17.58 7.67
CA ILE A 135 6.38 16.94 6.37
C ILE A 135 6.19 15.40 6.43
N PRO A 136 6.80 14.66 7.38
CA PRO A 136 6.59 13.22 7.48
C PRO A 136 5.15 12.84 7.84
N ALA A 137 4.37 13.75 8.46
CA ALA A 137 2.95 13.51 8.73
C ALA A 137 2.07 13.58 7.47
N ILE A 138 2.51 14.29 6.42
CA ILE A 138 1.81 14.41 5.13
C ILE A 138 2.26 13.31 4.15
N CYS A 139 3.51 12.85 4.23
CA CYS A 139 4.02 11.85 3.29
C CYS A 139 3.30 10.50 3.48
N PRO A 140 2.54 10.03 2.48
CA PRO A 140 1.96 8.70 2.54
C PRO A 140 3.06 7.65 2.42
N ASN A 141 2.83 6.47 3.02
CA ASN A 141 3.69 5.32 2.78
C ASN A 141 3.43 4.81 1.37
N ALA A 142 4.46 4.76 0.54
CA ALA A 142 4.36 4.26 -0.82
C ALA A 142 4.93 2.85 -0.90
N MET A 143 4.18 1.92 -1.46
CA MET A 143 4.64 0.58 -1.80
C MET A 143 4.60 0.43 -3.31
N VAL A 144 5.65 -0.12 -3.89
CA VAL A 144 5.72 -0.43 -5.32
C VAL A 144 6.04 -1.90 -5.51
N SER A 145 5.43 -2.50 -6.52
CA SER A 145 5.65 -3.86 -6.94
C SER A 145 5.90 -3.87 -8.44
N PHE A 146 6.95 -4.57 -8.85
CA PHE A 146 7.24 -4.83 -10.24
C PHE A 146 7.37 -6.33 -10.45
N GLN A 147 6.61 -6.87 -11.39
CA GLN A 147 6.64 -8.28 -11.75
C GLN A 147 6.92 -8.43 -13.26
N GLN A 148 7.89 -9.27 -13.59
CA GLN A 148 8.32 -9.54 -14.95
C GLN A 148 8.43 -11.05 -15.18
N GLN A 149 7.77 -11.57 -16.20
CA GLN A 149 8.01 -12.93 -16.68
C GLN A 149 9.40 -13.01 -17.29
N ILE A 150 10.15 -14.03 -16.87
CA ILE A 150 11.48 -14.34 -17.42
C ILE A 150 11.31 -15.31 -18.58
N ALA A 151 10.85 -16.52 -18.27
CA ALA A 151 10.72 -17.61 -19.22
C ALA A 151 9.58 -18.57 -18.82
N GLY A 152 8.73 -18.94 -19.77
CA GLY A 152 7.59 -19.81 -19.58
C GLY A 152 6.74 -19.41 -18.35
N PRO A 153 6.42 -20.33 -17.44
CA PRO A 153 5.62 -20.03 -16.25
C PRO A 153 6.37 -19.26 -15.14
N PHE A 154 7.66 -18.94 -15.32
CA PHE A 154 8.48 -18.26 -14.32
C PHE A 154 8.38 -16.74 -14.44
N SER A 155 8.14 -16.08 -13.30
CA SER A 155 8.22 -14.63 -13.20
C SER A 155 8.97 -14.20 -11.94
N LEU A 156 9.69 -13.09 -12.04
CA LEU A 156 10.33 -12.43 -10.91
C LEU A 156 9.45 -11.26 -10.50
N ARG A 157 9.16 -11.15 -9.21
CA ARG A 157 8.52 -9.99 -8.60
C ARG A 157 9.46 -9.35 -7.60
N VAL A 158 9.48 -8.03 -7.57
CA VAL A 158 10.19 -7.22 -6.60
C VAL A 158 9.18 -6.28 -5.97
N ASP A 159 8.98 -6.42 -4.67
CA ASP A 159 8.15 -5.54 -3.86
C ASP A 159 9.07 -4.63 -3.03
N SER A 160 8.71 -3.37 -2.85
CA SER A 160 9.53 -2.41 -2.10
C SER A 160 8.70 -1.29 -1.51
N GLU A 161 9.08 -0.84 -0.32
CA GLU A 161 8.54 0.35 0.31
C GLU A 161 9.41 1.56 -0.09
N ILE A 162 8.79 2.67 -0.43
CA ILE A 162 9.46 3.94 -0.73
C ILE A 162 9.12 4.91 0.40
N ALA A 163 10.15 5.32 1.13
CA ALA A 163 10.04 6.36 2.15
C ALA A 163 10.82 7.60 1.69
N ILE A 164 10.24 8.78 1.86
CA ILE A 164 10.92 10.04 1.60
C ILE A 164 11.67 10.45 2.86
N ASP A 165 12.99 10.61 2.76
CA ASP A 165 13.79 11.13 3.87
C ASP A 165 13.59 12.64 3.98
N VAL A 166 13.15 13.11 5.14
CA VAL A 166 12.80 14.52 5.38
C VAL A 166 14.04 15.42 5.41
N LYS A 167 15.22 14.86 5.69
CA LYS A 167 16.47 15.64 5.71
C LYS A 167 16.91 16.08 4.32
N ASP A 168 16.76 15.20 3.33
CA ASP A 168 17.31 15.40 1.97
C ASP A 168 16.23 15.40 0.87
N PHE A 169 14.96 15.17 1.22
CA PHE A 169 13.83 14.95 0.30
C PHE A 169 14.06 13.86 -0.76
N ARG A 170 14.98 12.93 -0.48
CA ARG A 170 15.31 11.84 -1.41
C ARG A 170 14.45 10.62 -1.13
N PRO A 171 13.89 9.97 -2.16
CA PRO A 171 13.23 8.69 -2.00
C PRO A 171 14.27 7.63 -1.63
N ARG A 172 14.02 6.90 -0.55
CA ARG A 172 14.80 5.74 -0.14
C ARG A 172 13.95 4.50 -0.29
N VAL A 173 14.52 3.49 -0.92
CA VAL A 173 13.93 2.15 -0.98
C VAL A 173 14.17 1.47 0.37
N LYS A 174 13.10 0.96 0.97
CA LYS A 174 13.08 0.22 2.22
C LYS A 174 12.44 -1.14 1.98
N ASN A 175 12.88 -2.11 2.78
CA ASN A 175 12.27 -3.44 2.86
C ASN A 175 12.03 -4.09 1.47
N PRO A 176 13.06 -4.20 0.61
CA PRO A 176 12.88 -4.88 -0.66
C PRO A 176 12.58 -6.36 -0.41
N VAL A 177 11.59 -6.91 -1.10
CA VAL A 177 11.26 -8.34 -1.09
C VAL A 177 11.34 -8.85 -2.52
N PHE A 178 12.16 -9.87 -2.72
CA PHE A 178 12.32 -10.54 -4.01
C PHE A 178 11.51 -11.81 -4.00
N ALA A 179 10.73 -12.04 -5.05
CA ALA A 179 9.91 -13.23 -5.18
C ALA A 179 10.09 -13.88 -6.56
N LEU A 180 10.35 -15.18 -6.57
CA LEU A 180 10.31 -16.02 -7.76
C LEU A 180 8.98 -16.77 -7.78
N GLU A 181 8.17 -16.51 -8.79
CA GLU A 181 6.87 -17.16 -8.96
C GLU A 181 6.91 -18.17 -10.10
N TYR A 182 6.26 -19.31 -9.87
CA TYR A 182 6.02 -20.36 -10.86
C TYR A 182 4.51 -20.61 -10.98
N ALA A 183 3.96 -20.34 -12.17
CA ALA A 183 2.56 -20.55 -12.46
C ALA A 183 2.25 -22.02 -12.79
N LEU A 184 1.31 -22.62 -12.06
CA LEU A 184 0.92 -24.01 -12.19
C LEU A 184 -0.23 -24.14 -13.20
N LYS A 185 0.13 -24.22 -14.49
CA LYS A 185 -0.83 -24.27 -15.62
C LYS A 185 -1.92 -25.35 -15.47
N VAL A 186 -1.59 -26.50 -14.86
CA VAL A 186 -2.51 -27.64 -14.70
C VAL A 186 -3.64 -27.35 -13.71
N LEU A 187 -3.44 -26.39 -12.79
CA LEU A 187 -4.39 -26.01 -11.75
C LEU A 187 -5.02 -24.64 -12.01
N GLY A 188 -5.12 -24.25 -13.30
CA GLY A 188 -5.76 -23.02 -13.78
C GLY A 188 -5.01 -21.74 -13.40
N SER A 189 -5.06 -21.40 -12.12
CA SER A 189 -4.57 -20.13 -11.56
C SER A 189 -3.64 -20.31 -10.36
N ALA A 190 -3.41 -21.55 -9.90
CA ALA A 190 -2.50 -21.81 -8.79
C ALA A 190 -1.05 -21.39 -9.12
N LYS A 191 -0.28 -21.03 -8.09
CA LYS A 191 1.13 -20.68 -8.24
C LYS A 191 1.95 -21.06 -7.01
N ALA A 192 3.20 -21.43 -7.24
CA ALA A 192 4.22 -21.50 -6.20
C ALA A 192 5.01 -20.19 -6.19
N VAL A 193 5.29 -19.65 -5.01
CA VAL A 193 6.03 -18.41 -4.83
C VAL A 193 7.11 -18.65 -3.79
N ALA A 194 8.36 -18.42 -4.16
CA ALA A 194 9.47 -18.32 -3.22
C ALA A 194 9.77 -16.84 -3.00
N TRP A 195 9.68 -16.33 -1.78
CA TRP A 195 10.08 -14.95 -1.49
C TRP A 195 11.22 -14.89 -0.47
N TYR A 196 12.02 -13.85 -0.62
CA TYR A 196 13.17 -13.56 0.22
C TYR A 196 13.19 -12.07 0.58
N SER A 197 13.31 -11.78 1.88
CA SER A 197 13.40 -10.44 2.45
C SER A 197 14.81 -10.25 3.03
N PRO A 198 15.73 -9.56 2.33
CA PRO A 198 17.11 -9.40 2.80
C PRO A 198 17.21 -8.66 4.14
N ASN A 199 16.29 -7.74 4.40
CA ASN A 199 16.28 -6.95 5.64
C ASN A 199 15.93 -7.78 6.87
N GLN A 200 15.14 -8.85 6.69
CA GLN A 200 14.70 -9.73 7.76
C GLN A 200 15.47 -11.06 7.78
N GLU A 201 16.29 -11.32 6.76
CA GLU A 201 16.96 -12.60 6.53
C GLU A 201 15.97 -13.78 6.45
N GLU A 202 14.76 -13.49 5.96
CA GLU A 202 13.66 -14.46 5.89
C GLU A 202 13.45 -14.98 4.47
N LEU A 203 13.28 -16.29 4.36
CA LEU A 203 12.89 -16.98 3.13
C LEU A 203 11.64 -17.82 3.40
N MET A 204 10.66 -17.73 2.51
CA MET A 204 9.44 -18.54 2.60
C MET A 204 9.05 -19.08 1.22
N LEU A 205 8.49 -20.28 1.24
CA LEU A 205 7.86 -20.91 0.10
C LEU A 205 6.35 -20.95 0.35
N GLU A 206 5.58 -20.43 -0.59
CA GLU A 206 4.13 -20.34 -0.50
C GLU A 206 3.51 -21.01 -1.73
N LEU A 207 2.49 -21.85 -1.49
CA LEU A 207 1.68 -22.43 -2.55
C LEU A 207 0.29 -21.79 -2.47
N ARG A 208 -0.08 -21.03 -3.51
CA ARG A 208 -1.38 -20.35 -3.59
C ARG A 208 -2.29 -21.09 -4.55
N PHE A 209 -3.44 -21.52 -4.04
CA PHE A 209 -4.54 -22.04 -4.83
C PHE A 209 -5.59 -20.96 -4.97
N PHE A 210 -6.12 -20.79 -6.18
CA PHE A 210 -7.22 -19.90 -6.45
C PHE A 210 -8.38 -20.75 -6.94
N ASP A 211 -9.51 -20.65 -6.26
CA ASP A 211 -10.73 -21.33 -6.68
C ASP A 211 -11.29 -20.62 -7.93
N SER A 212 -11.90 -21.40 -8.82
CA SER A 212 -12.38 -20.96 -10.14
C SER A 212 -13.86 -20.66 -10.15
#